data_AF-A0A645C7C6-F1
#
_entry.id   AF-A0A645C7C6-F1
#
_cell.length_a   1.000
_cell.length_b   1.000
_cell.length_c   1.000
_cell.angle_alpha   90.00
_cell.angle_beta   90.00
_cell.angle_gamma   90.00
#
_symmetry.space_group_name_H-M   'P 1'
#
loop_
_entity.id
_entity.type
_entity.pdbx_description
1 polymer ?
#
loop_
_entity_poly.entity_id
_entity_poly.type
_entity_poly.pdbx_seq_one_letter_code
_entity_poly.pdbx_strand_id
1 'polypeptide(L)'
;MIEPTESESLAELDRFIDTMQQIHTEIIEVSRGEYTAEDNVLVNAPHPEYESVADDWKHAYPRSKAVYPLPFVAENKFWVNVARIDDAYGDRNLVACLCEI
;
A
#
# COMPACT_ATOMS: atom_id res chain seq x y z
N MET A 1 -14.01 -3.33 -9.38
CA MET A 1 -15.47 -3.17 -9.17
C MET A 1 -15.65 -2.65 -7.76
N ILE A 2 -16.44 -1.60 -7.55
CA ILE A 2 -16.62 -0.96 -6.24
C ILE A 2 -18.11 -1.05 -5.88
N GLU A 3 -18.40 -1.56 -4.69
CA GLU A 3 -19.74 -1.66 -4.12
C GLU A 3 -19.70 -1.08 -2.70
N PRO A 4 -20.16 0.16 -2.47
CA PRO A 4 -20.06 0.81 -1.17
C PRO A 4 -21.05 0.26 -0.14
N THR A 5 -22.16 -0.34 -0.57
CA THR A 5 -23.34 -0.63 0.26
C THR A 5 -23.99 0.64 0.84
N GLU A 6 -25.22 0.50 1.33
CA GLU A 6 -26.00 1.58 1.93
C GLU A 6 -25.61 1.91 3.37
N SER A 7 -24.76 1.08 4.00
CA SER A 7 -24.37 1.25 5.41
C SER A 7 -23.26 2.28 5.60
N GLU A 8 -22.58 2.66 4.52
CA GLU A 8 -21.44 3.57 4.58
C GLU A 8 -21.85 5.04 4.60
N SER A 9 -21.22 5.81 5.48
CA SER A 9 -21.47 7.25 5.59
C SER A 9 -20.85 8.00 4.40
N LEU A 10 -21.40 9.16 4.04
CA LEU A 10 -20.83 10.02 3.00
C LEU A 10 -19.34 10.34 3.26
N ALA A 11 -18.96 10.58 4.53
CA ALA A 11 -17.58 10.86 4.89
C ALA A 11 -16.63 9.68 4.62
N GLU A 12 -17.09 8.44 4.71
CA GLU A 12 -16.29 7.26 4.36
C GLU A 12 -16.13 7.14 2.83
N LEU A 13 -17.20 7.44 2.08
CA LEU A 13 -17.16 7.47 0.62
C LEU A 13 -16.20 8.55 0.10
N ASP A 14 -16.23 9.74 0.71
CA ASP A 14 -15.33 10.84 0.37
C ASP A 14 -13.85 10.46 0.65
N ARG A 15 -13.56 9.82 1.80
CA ARG A 15 -12.22 9.30 2.09
C ARG A 15 -11.73 8.31 1.04
N PHE A 16 -12.60 7.41 0.59
CA PHE A 16 -12.25 6.46 -0.47
C PHE A 16 -12.00 7.18 -1.80
N ILE A 17 -12.83 8.16 -2.17
CA ILE A 17 -12.64 8.97 -3.39
C ILE A 17 -11.31 9.72 -3.34
N ASP A 18 -11.00 10.40 -2.23
CA ASP A 18 -9.73 11.11 -2.02
C ASP A 18 -8.54 10.15 -2.14
N THR A 19 -8.67 8.94 -1.58
CA THR A 19 -7.65 7.88 -1.71
C THR A 19 -7.43 7.49 -3.17
N MET A 20 -8.51 7.29 -3.94
CA MET A 20 -8.41 6.96 -5.36
C MET A 20 -7.82 8.11 -6.19
N GLN A 21 -8.11 9.36 -5.85
CA GLN A 21 -7.50 10.53 -6.48
C GLN A 21 -6.00 10.64 -6.17
N GLN A 22 -5.61 10.33 -4.94
CA GLN A 22 -4.20 10.27 -4.54
C GLN A 22 -3.44 9.18 -5.29
N ILE A 23 -4.01 7.97 -5.40
CA ILE A 23 -3.44 6.87 -6.20
C ILE A 23 -3.32 7.28 -7.68
N HIS A 24 -4.32 7.95 -8.24
CA HIS A 24 -4.25 8.46 -9.60
C HIS A 24 -3.12 9.48 -9.77
N THR A 25 -2.91 10.37 -8.79
CA THR A 25 -1.79 11.32 -8.80
C THR A 25 -0.45 10.59 -8.83
N GLU A 26 -0.28 9.54 -8.04
CA GLU A 26 0.93 8.71 -8.03
C GLU A 26 1.16 7.99 -9.37
N ILE A 27 0.09 7.53 -10.04
CA ILE A 27 0.18 6.99 -11.40
C ILE A 27 0.71 8.06 -12.36
N ILE A 28 0.22 9.30 -12.24
CA ILE A 28 0.66 10.41 -13.07
C ILE A 28 2.13 10.76 -12.82
N GLU A 29 2.59 10.77 -11.57
CA GLU A 29 4.01 10.98 -11.21
C GLU A 29 4.92 9.96 -11.91
N VAL A 30 4.55 8.68 -11.89
CA VAL A 30 5.29 7.62 -12.61
C VAL A 30 5.24 7.84 -14.12
N SER A 31 4.08 8.18 -14.69
CA SER A 31 3.94 8.44 -16.13
C SER A 31 4.77 9.63 -16.63
N ARG A 32 5.05 10.59 -15.75
CA ARG A 32 5.91 11.76 -16.02
C ARG A 32 7.38 11.48 -15.80
N GLY A 33 7.72 10.31 -15.24
CA GLY A 33 9.08 9.93 -14.89
C GLY A 33 9.62 10.61 -13.63
N GLU A 34 8.75 11.12 -12.76
CA GLU A 34 9.16 11.64 -11.44
C GLU A 34 9.66 10.51 -10.54
N TYR A 35 9.05 9.32 -10.67
CA TYR A 35 9.53 8.06 -10.12
C TYR A 35 9.67 7.02 -11.23
N THR A 36 10.59 6.07 -11.03
CA THR A 36 10.81 4.99 -12.00
C THR A 36 9.68 3.97 -11.96
N ALA A 37 9.54 3.16 -13.02
CA ALA A 37 8.56 2.07 -13.03
C ALA A 37 8.89 1.00 -11.97
N GLU A 38 10.17 0.87 -11.61
CA GLU A 38 10.69 -0.14 -10.69
C GLU A 38 10.74 0.32 -9.23
N ASP A 39 10.81 1.62 -8.96
CA ASP A 39 10.85 2.19 -7.60
C ASP A 39 9.89 3.37 -7.46
N ASN A 40 8.67 3.06 -7.04
CA ASN A 40 7.60 4.00 -6.70
C ASN A 40 6.68 3.41 -5.62
N VAL A 41 5.83 4.25 -5.03
CA VAL A 41 4.93 3.83 -3.93
C VAL A 41 3.94 2.74 -4.35
N LEU A 42 3.49 2.72 -5.61
CA LEU A 42 2.50 1.77 -6.11
C LEU A 42 3.09 0.36 -6.26
N VAL A 43 4.31 0.25 -6.82
CA VAL A 43 4.94 -1.05 -7.06
C VAL A 43 5.54 -1.67 -5.81
N ASN A 44 5.88 -0.87 -4.80
CA ASN A 44 6.43 -1.35 -3.53
C ASN A 44 5.36 -1.54 -2.44
N ALA A 45 4.13 -1.07 -2.64
CA ALA A 45 3.04 -1.31 -1.69
C ALA A 45 2.70 -2.81 -1.53
N PRO A 46 2.22 -3.26 -0.35
CA PRO A 46 2.05 -2.48 0.88
C PRO A 46 3.38 -2.26 1.63
N HIS A 47 3.46 -1.16 2.37
CA HIS A 47 4.59 -0.83 3.24
C HIS A 47 4.32 -1.26 4.70
N PRO A 48 4.85 -2.40 5.17
CA PRO A 48 4.65 -2.88 6.53
C PRO A 48 5.41 -2.04 7.57
N GLU A 49 5.04 -2.21 8.84
CA GLU A 49 5.64 -1.48 9.96
C GLU A 49 7.17 -1.66 10.00
N TYR A 50 7.67 -2.90 9.90
CA TYR A 50 9.09 -3.19 10.01
C TYR A 50 9.95 -2.51 8.92
N GLU A 51 9.39 -2.29 7.74
CA GLU A 51 10.05 -1.54 6.67
C GLU A 51 10.01 -0.03 6.96
N SER A 52 8.87 0.44 7.45
CA SER A 52 8.61 1.85 7.74
C SER A 52 9.46 2.40 8.88
N VAL A 53 9.77 1.57 9.88
CA VAL A 53 10.56 1.93 11.07
C VAL A 53 12.02 1.46 10.98
N ALA A 54 12.43 0.80 9.88
CA ALA A 54 13.81 0.40 9.68
C ALA A 54 14.74 1.63 9.67
N ASP A 55 16.00 1.45 10.08
CA ASP A 55 17.00 2.53 10.06
C ASP A 55 17.24 3.06 8.64
N ASP A 56 17.39 2.14 7.69
CA ASP A 56 17.61 2.43 6.28
C ASP A 56 16.29 2.64 5.52
N TRP A 57 16.29 3.59 4.57
CA TRP A 57 15.21 3.76 3.60
C TRP A 57 15.82 3.97 2.23
N LYS A 58 15.61 2.99 1.33
CA LYS A 58 16.29 2.91 0.04
C LYS A 58 15.38 3.24 -1.15
N HIS A 59 14.23 3.85 -0.88
CA HIS A 59 13.30 4.30 -1.91
C HIS A 59 13.55 5.74 -2.32
N ALA A 60 13.29 6.05 -3.59
CA ALA A 60 13.38 7.41 -4.14
C ALA A 60 12.32 8.39 -3.59
N TYR A 61 11.28 7.89 -2.93
CA TYR A 61 10.21 8.67 -2.30
C TYR A 61 10.34 8.65 -0.78
N PRO A 62 9.81 9.64 -0.04
CA PRO A 62 9.92 9.70 1.41
C PRO A 62 9.01 8.69 2.13
N ARG A 63 9.42 8.24 3.33
CA ARG A 63 8.63 7.39 4.24
C ARG A 63 7.22 7.92 4.49
N SER A 64 7.08 9.23 4.66
CA SER A 64 5.77 9.86 4.92
C SER A 64 4.80 9.64 3.76
N LYS A 65 5.26 9.65 2.51
CA LYS A 65 4.42 9.38 1.34
C LYS A 65 3.95 7.92 1.32
N ALA A 66 4.81 6.99 1.73
CA ALA A 66 4.46 5.57 1.82
C ALA A 66 3.48 5.26 2.97
N VAL A 67 3.71 5.85 4.14
CA VAL A 67 3.01 5.48 5.37
C VAL A 67 1.76 6.33 5.62
N TYR A 68 1.81 7.62 5.27
CA TYR A 68 0.77 8.61 5.55
C TYR A 68 0.44 9.46 4.31
N PRO A 69 -0.05 8.85 3.21
CA PRO A 69 -0.32 9.57 1.97
C PRO A 69 -1.43 10.63 2.10
N LEU A 70 -2.35 10.47 3.06
CA LEU A 70 -3.44 11.40 3.36
C LEU A 70 -3.57 11.65 4.87
N PRO A 71 -4.05 12.83 5.32
CA PRO A 71 -4.10 13.19 6.74
C PRO A 71 -4.88 12.20 7.60
N PHE A 72 -6.03 11.72 7.13
CA PHE A 72 -6.87 10.78 7.88
C PHE A 72 -6.21 9.40 8.11
N VAL A 73 -5.18 9.05 7.32
CA VAL A 73 -4.39 7.82 7.55
C VAL A 73 -3.50 7.95 8.79
N ALA A 74 -3.06 9.16 9.11
CA ALA A 74 -2.26 9.42 10.32
C ALA A 74 -3.12 9.40 11.60
N GLU A 75 -4.40 9.75 11.50
CA GLU A 75 -5.34 9.74 12.63
C GLU A 75 -5.69 8.32 13.10
N ASN A 76 -5.77 7.37 12.17
CA ASN A 76 -6.09 5.98 12.46
C ASN A 76 -5.32 5.01 11.55
N LYS A 77 -4.03 4.82 11.86
CA LYS A 77 -3.15 3.96 11.05
C LYS A 77 -3.46 2.49 11.26
N PHE A 78 -3.91 1.83 10.20
CA PHE A 78 -3.92 0.37 10.10
C PHE A 78 -2.63 -0.12 9.44
N TRP A 79 -1.95 -1.09 10.05
CA TRP A 79 -0.72 -1.67 9.53
C TRP A 79 -0.99 -2.98 8.79
N VAL A 80 -0.36 -3.13 7.61
CA VAL A 80 -0.26 -4.43 6.94
C VAL A 80 0.96 -5.14 7.53
N ASN A 81 0.78 -6.38 7.97
CA ASN A 81 1.81 -7.10 8.74
C ASN A 81 2.98 -7.62 7.89
N VAL A 82 2.80 -7.71 6.57
CA VAL A 82 3.78 -8.25 5.62
C VAL A 82 3.83 -7.40 4.37
N ALA A 83 4.98 -7.42 3.68
CA ALA A 83 5.10 -6.90 2.33
C ALA A 83 4.28 -7.74 1.33
N ARG A 84 4.31 -7.34 0.06
CA ARG A 84 3.58 -8.01 -1.03
C ARG A 84 3.90 -9.52 -1.07
N ILE A 85 2.85 -10.33 -1.18
CA ILE A 85 2.94 -11.79 -1.29
C ILE A 85 3.54 -12.20 -2.64
N ASP A 86 4.37 -13.24 -2.64
CA ASP A 86 4.82 -13.93 -3.84
C ASP A 86 3.88 -15.12 -4.13
N ASP A 87 2.90 -14.88 -4.99
CA ASP A 87 1.89 -15.87 -5.35
C ASP A 87 2.52 -17.10 -6.05
N ALA A 88 3.46 -16.87 -6.96
CA ALA A 88 4.05 -17.92 -7.78
C ALA A 88 4.97 -18.85 -6.98
N TYR A 89 5.66 -18.31 -5.96
CA TYR A 89 6.48 -19.12 -5.07
C TYR A 89 5.64 -20.11 -4.26
N GLY A 90 4.50 -19.67 -3.72
CA GLY A 90 3.61 -20.52 -2.93
C GLY A 90 3.09 -21.74 -3.71
N ASP A 91 2.65 -21.51 -4.95
CA ASP A 91 2.16 -22.58 -5.83
C ASP A 91 3.26 -23.60 -6.20
N ARG A 92 4.51 -23.14 -6.35
CA ARG A 92 5.66 -24.00 -6.71
C ARG A 92 6.24 -24.75 -5.52
N ASN A 93 6.09 -24.22 -4.32
CA ASN A 93 6.66 -24.75 -3.08
C ASN A 93 5.54 -25.01 -2.08
N LEU A 94 4.63 -25.91 -2.44
CA LEU A 94 3.50 -26.26 -1.60
C LEU A 94 3.97 -26.87 -0.28
N VAL A 95 3.97 -26.06 0.77
CA VAL A 95 4.08 -26.53 2.15
C VAL A 95 2.69 -26.98 2.55
N ALA A 96 2.52 -28.27 2.87
CA ALA A 96 1.24 -28.77 3.38
C ALA A 96 0.81 -27.88 4.55
N CYS A 97 -0.45 -27.45 4.57
CA CYS A 97 -1.02 -26.49 5.53
C CYS A 97 -1.11 -27.01 6.98
N LEU A 98 -0.12 -27.78 7.42
CA LEU A 98 0.13 -28.19 8.79
C LEU A 98 1.23 -27.27 9.31
N CYS A 99 0.91 -26.47 10.31
CA CYS A 99 1.95 -25.76 11.04
C CYS A 99 2.97 -26.79 11.55
N GLU A 100 4.25 -26.53 11.34
CA GLU A 100 5.30 -27.27 12.04
C GLU A 100 5.11 -27.00 13.55
N ILE A 101 4.88 -28.07 14.32
CA ILE A 101 4.81 -28.05 15.78
C ILE A 101 6.21 -28.21 16.33
#